data_AF-A0AAN0K474-F1
#
_entry.id   AF-A0AAN0K474-F1
#
_cell.length_a   1.000
_cell.length_b   1.000
_cell.length_c   1.000
_cell.angle_alpha   90.00
_cell.angle_beta   90.00
_cell.angle_gamma   90.00
#
_symmetry.space_group_name_H-M   'P 1'
#
loop_
_entity.id
_entity.type
_entity.pdbx_description
1 polymer ?
#
loop_
_entity_poly.entity_id
_entity_poly.type
_entity_poly.pdbx_seq_one_letter_code
_entity_poly.pdbx_strand_id
1 'polypeptide(L)'
;MVKLIDDDFESSYDFIANDGTVFTLKTDYQAPKYQLINVDINKPNKSDWRVLVPGGEVDVLEWAAAANDNNLVLCFLRDVKSVLMLYDMYGKVITNFPLDMGSVTGYSGKRNQSEIFYRFMSFLTPGMIYHCDLRNYPLKTEIFREIKVVGFDSSIFETKQVFFPSKDGTKIPMFIVHREV
;
A
#
# COMPACT_ATOMS: atom_id res chain seq x y z
N MET A 1 16.14 28.08 -11.05
CA MET A 1 15.54 26.75 -11.34
C MET A 1 15.96 25.86 -10.19
N VAL A 2 15.03 25.43 -9.33
CA VAL A 2 15.33 24.56 -8.19
C VAL A 2 15.31 23.12 -8.71
N LYS A 3 16.47 22.44 -8.71
CA LYS A 3 16.57 21.02 -9.03
C LYS A 3 16.27 20.22 -7.76
N LEU A 4 15.18 19.47 -7.77
CA LEU A 4 14.65 18.77 -6.60
C LEU A 4 14.98 17.29 -6.57
N ILE A 5 15.17 16.66 -7.74
CA ILE A 5 15.33 15.22 -7.91
C ILE A 5 16.40 14.99 -8.98
N ASP A 6 17.19 13.93 -8.77
CA ASP A 6 18.45 13.57 -9.42
C ASP A 6 18.48 13.68 -10.96
N ASP A 7 19.61 14.10 -11.53
CA ASP A 7 19.85 14.05 -12.99
C ASP A 7 20.29 12.64 -13.44
N ASP A 8 20.67 11.77 -12.50
CA ASP A 8 21.29 10.47 -12.77
C ASP A 8 20.26 9.33 -12.97
N PHE A 9 18.96 9.60 -12.77
CA PHE A 9 17.84 8.64 -12.91
C PHE A 9 18.03 7.31 -12.14
N GLU A 10 18.84 7.29 -11.08
CA GLU A 10 19.16 6.08 -10.30
C GLU A 10 18.03 5.61 -9.39
N SER A 11 17.04 6.46 -9.11
CA SER A 11 15.97 6.18 -8.16
C SER A 11 14.64 6.74 -8.66
N SER A 12 13.56 6.06 -8.27
CA SER A 12 12.20 6.48 -8.53
C SER A 12 11.70 7.41 -7.43
N TYR A 13 10.82 8.35 -7.80
CA TYR A 13 10.24 9.33 -6.88
C TYR A 13 8.79 9.62 -7.25
N ASP A 14 7.87 9.21 -6.39
CA ASP A 14 6.44 9.45 -6.55
C ASP A 14 5.95 10.48 -5.52
N PHE A 15 5.28 11.54 -5.98
CA PHE A 15 4.72 12.56 -5.12
C PHE A 15 3.47 12.06 -4.38
N ILE A 16 3.44 12.22 -3.05
CA ILE A 16 2.31 11.80 -2.21
C ILE A 16 1.50 13.00 -1.70
N ALA A 17 2.19 13.99 -1.09
CA ALA A 17 1.58 15.19 -0.53
C ALA A 17 2.65 16.25 -0.22
N ASN A 18 2.24 17.46 0.16
CA ASN A 18 3.13 18.46 0.73
C ASN A 18 2.44 19.33 1.79
N ASP A 19 3.21 19.75 2.79
CA ASP A 19 2.85 20.81 3.74
C ASP A 19 3.76 22.01 3.53
N GLY A 20 3.23 23.03 2.84
CA GLY A 20 4.02 24.17 2.40
C GLY A 20 5.18 23.71 1.52
N THR A 21 6.41 23.89 2.00
CA THR A 21 7.66 23.55 1.28
C THR A 21 8.15 22.14 1.56
N VAL A 22 7.52 21.39 2.47
CA VAL A 22 7.91 20.02 2.80
C VAL A 22 7.09 19.04 1.99
N PHE A 23 7.73 18.29 1.10
CA PHE A 23 7.12 17.33 0.20
C PHE A 23 7.35 15.91 0.70
N THR A 24 6.28 15.12 0.80
CA THR A 24 6.33 13.69 1.07
C THR A 24 6.41 12.93 -0.26
N LEU A 25 7.47 12.15 -0.43
CA LEU A 25 7.76 11.37 -1.64
C LEU A 25 7.94 9.89 -1.29
N LYS A 26 7.44 8.99 -2.14
CA LYS A 26 7.84 7.58 -2.15
C LYS A 26 9.08 7.43 -3.02
N THR A 27 10.10 6.74 -2.55
CA THR A 27 11.34 6.51 -3.31
C THR A 27 12.00 5.18 -2.98
N ASP A 28 12.75 4.63 -3.92
CA ASP A 28 13.64 3.48 -3.73
C ASP A 28 15.11 3.88 -3.45
N TYR A 29 15.41 5.17 -3.31
CA TYR A 29 16.75 5.67 -3.01
C TYR A 29 17.31 5.00 -1.74
N GLN A 30 18.36 4.20 -1.92
CA GLN A 30 18.99 3.37 -0.88
C GLN A 30 18.02 2.45 -0.12
N ALA A 31 16.83 2.19 -0.68
CA ALA A 31 15.76 1.42 -0.07
C ALA A 31 15.03 0.61 -1.15
N PRO A 32 15.54 -0.57 -1.56
CA PRO A 32 14.98 -1.34 -2.68
C PRO A 32 13.53 -1.80 -2.48
N LYS A 33 13.02 -1.75 -1.24
CA LYS A 33 11.62 -2.04 -0.88
C LYS A 33 10.75 -0.79 -0.72
N TYR A 34 11.26 0.35 -1.20
CA TYR A 34 10.68 1.68 -1.13
C TYR A 34 10.51 2.22 0.29
N GLN A 35 10.60 3.53 0.43
CA GLN A 35 10.38 4.27 1.66
C GLN A 35 9.60 5.55 1.39
N LEU A 36 9.01 6.14 2.42
CA LEU A 36 8.52 7.51 2.36
C LEU A 36 9.55 8.44 2.99
N ILE A 37 9.87 9.53 2.29
CA ILE A 37 10.75 10.60 2.77
C ILE A 37 10.03 11.94 2.74
N ASN A 38 10.48 12.86 3.58
CA ASN A 38 10.14 14.27 3.51
C ASN A 38 11.35 15.07 2.99
N VAL A 39 11.10 15.92 2.00
CA VAL A 39 12.09 16.82 1.39
C VAL A 39 11.58 18.25 1.51
N ASP A 40 12.33 19.13 2.20
CA ASP A 40 12.05 20.56 2.17
C ASP A 40 12.67 21.17 0.91
N ILE A 41 11.85 21.76 0.04
CA ILE A 41 12.34 22.34 -1.22
C ILE A 41 13.25 23.55 -1.01
N ASN A 42 13.24 24.14 0.19
CA ASN A 42 14.19 25.18 0.59
C ASN A 42 15.54 24.61 1.05
N LYS A 43 15.61 23.31 1.36
CA LYS A 43 16.80 22.56 1.76
C LYS A 43 16.84 21.22 1.00
N PRO A 44 17.00 21.24 -0.34
CA PRO A 44 16.76 20.07 -1.17
C PRO A 44 17.87 19.02 -1.11
N ASN A 45 18.98 19.27 -0.40
CA ASN A 45 20.12 18.35 -0.34
C ASN A 45 19.70 17.01 0.29
N LYS A 46 20.19 15.90 -0.30
CA LYS A 46 19.89 14.54 0.18
C LYS A 46 20.24 14.32 1.67
N SER A 47 21.24 15.03 2.19
CA SER A 47 21.63 14.98 3.61
C SER A 47 20.58 15.57 4.57
N ASP A 48 19.69 16.43 4.06
CA ASP A 48 18.62 17.06 4.82
C ASP A 48 17.29 16.29 4.70
N TRP A 49 17.24 15.23 3.88
CA TRP A 49 16.05 14.41 3.71
C TRP A 49 15.75 13.66 5.00
N ARG A 50 14.47 13.64 5.38
CA ARG A 50 14.01 12.90 6.55
C ARG A 50 13.24 11.66 6.11
N VAL A 51 13.66 10.49 6.58
CA VAL A 51 12.85 9.26 6.43
C VAL A 51 11.61 9.37 7.30
N LEU A 52 10.44 9.24 6.66
CA LEU A 52 9.12 9.28 7.29
C LEU A 52 8.65 7.87 7.62
N VAL A 53 8.64 6.99 6.61
CA VAL A 53 8.35 5.56 6.76
C VAL A 53 9.51 4.81 6.14
N PRO A 54 10.37 4.15 6.94
CA PRO A 54 11.53 3.44 6.41
C PRO A 54 11.09 2.25 5.56
N GLY A 55 11.91 1.88 4.58
CA GLY A 55 11.71 0.66 3.82
C GLY A 55 11.78 -0.56 4.73
N GLY A 56 10.80 -1.45 4.61
CA GLY A 56 10.72 -2.65 5.44
C GLY A 56 11.77 -3.69 5.07
N GLU A 57 12.08 -4.60 5.99
CA GLU A 57 12.95 -5.75 5.69
C GLU A 57 12.25 -6.79 4.81
N VAL A 58 10.92 -6.91 4.92
CA VAL A 58 10.10 -7.93 4.24
C VAL A 58 9.20 -7.29 3.20
N ASP A 59 8.47 -6.26 3.59
CA ASP A 59 7.38 -5.70 2.79
C ASP A 59 7.87 -4.67 1.78
N VAL A 60 7.32 -4.70 0.57
CA VAL A 60 7.54 -3.67 -0.45
C VAL A 60 6.43 -2.62 -0.34
N LEU A 61 6.75 -1.34 -0.20
CA LEU A 61 5.76 -0.27 -0.28
C LEU A 61 5.35 -0.05 -1.76
N GLU A 62 4.14 -0.45 -2.12
CA GLU A 62 3.63 -0.34 -3.49
C GLU A 62 3.17 1.09 -3.79
N TRP A 63 2.34 1.66 -2.93
CA TRP A 63 1.82 3.01 -3.08
C TRP A 63 1.44 3.63 -1.72
N ALA A 64 1.37 4.96 -1.71
CA ALA A 64 0.86 5.74 -0.60
C ALA A 64 -0.10 6.82 -1.11
N ALA A 65 -1.06 7.22 -0.30
CA ALA A 65 -1.97 8.31 -0.61
C ALA A 65 -2.31 9.09 0.67
N ALA A 66 -2.37 10.42 0.56
CA ALA A 66 -2.85 11.27 1.65
C ALA A 66 -4.38 11.31 1.70
N ALA A 67 -4.94 11.26 2.91
CA ALA A 67 -6.36 11.32 3.21
C ALA A 67 -6.60 12.03 4.55
N ASN A 68 -7.84 12.49 4.77
CA ASN A 68 -8.30 13.07 6.04
C ASN A 68 -7.34 14.11 6.66
N ASP A 69 -6.82 14.99 5.81
CA ASP A 69 -5.83 16.05 5.99
C ASP A 69 -4.45 15.57 6.46
N ASN A 70 -4.41 14.73 7.48
CA ASN A 70 -3.21 14.34 8.22
C ASN A 70 -3.02 12.82 8.34
N ASN A 71 -3.64 12.05 7.44
CA ASN A 71 -3.41 10.61 7.36
C ASN A 71 -2.77 10.21 6.03
N LEU A 72 -2.00 9.12 6.08
CA LEU A 72 -1.46 8.44 4.93
C LEU A 72 -1.99 7.00 4.91
N VAL A 73 -2.61 6.62 3.80
CA VAL A 73 -2.97 5.24 3.51
C VAL A 73 -1.83 4.63 2.71
N LEU A 74 -1.19 3.59 3.24
CA LEU A 74 -0.08 2.89 2.61
C LEU A 74 -0.51 1.46 2.26
N CYS A 75 -0.20 1.04 1.04
CA CYS A 75 -0.35 -0.35 0.62
C CYS A 75 1.03 -0.98 0.44
N PHE A 76 1.25 -2.06 1.17
CA PHE A 76 2.44 -2.87 1.11
C PHE A 76 2.15 -4.20 0.43
N LEU A 77 3.16 -4.79 -0.18
CA LEU A 77 3.17 -6.16 -0.65
C LEU A 77 3.99 -7.02 0.32
N ARG A 78 3.29 -7.88 1.08
CA ARG A 78 3.91 -8.87 1.98
C ARG A 78 3.65 -10.27 1.45
N ASP A 79 4.70 -10.99 1.08
CA ASP A 79 4.58 -12.33 0.51
C ASP A 79 3.52 -12.38 -0.60
N VAL A 80 3.58 -11.44 -1.55
CA VAL A 80 2.64 -11.35 -2.69
C VAL A 80 1.17 -11.12 -2.28
N LYS A 81 0.91 -10.55 -1.10
CA LYS A 81 -0.43 -10.16 -0.61
C LYS A 81 -0.43 -8.68 -0.22
N SER A 82 -1.49 -7.96 -0.55
CA SER A 82 -1.62 -6.57 -0.13
C SER A 82 -1.86 -6.47 1.39
N VAL A 83 -1.17 -5.53 2.03
CA VAL A 83 -1.37 -5.12 3.42
C VAL A 83 -1.64 -3.63 3.40
N LEU A 84 -2.83 -3.23 3.83
CA LEU A 84 -3.27 -1.83 3.82
C LEU A 84 -3.25 -1.27 5.24
N MET A 85 -2.56 -0.15 5.43
CA MET A 85 -2.31 0.44 6.75
C MET A 85 -2.57 1.93 6.74
N LEU A 86 -3.00 2.47 7.87
CA LEU A 86 -3.18 3.90 8.09
C LEU A 86 -2.04 4.42 8.97
N TYR A 87 -1.41 5.50 8.53
CA TYR A 87 -0.35 6.22 9.22
C TYR A 87 -0.79 7.67 9.48
N ASP A 88 -0.14 8.33 10.44
CA ASP A 88 -0.14 9.79 10.53
C ASP A 88 0.92 10.42 9.61
N MET A 89 0.88 11.74 9.44
CA MET A 89 1.88 12.51 8.66
C MET A 89 3.29 12.52 9.30
N TYR A 90 3.48 11.89 10.46
CA TYR A 90 4.76 11.77 11.16
C TYR A 90 5.37 10.36 11.05
N GLY A 91 4.72 9.45 10.32
CA GLY A 91 5.21 8.10 10.04
C GLY A 91 4.84 7.07 11.10
N LYS A 92 3.93 7.40 12.01
CA LYS A 92 3.44 6.46 13.03
C LYS A 92 2.24 5.68 12.50
N VAL A 93 2.28 4.37 12.67
CA VAL A 93 1.15 3.48 12.39
C VAL A 93 -0.02 3.80 13.34
N ILE A 94 -1.20 4.01 12.78
CA ILE A 94 -2.46 4.19 13.50
C ILE A 94 -3.18 2.85 13.60
N THR A 95 -3.44 2.20 12.47
CA THR A 95 -4.13 0.90 12.41
C THR A 95 -3.92 0.19 11.07
N ASN A 96 -4.33 -1.08 10.99
CA ASN A 96 -4.38 -1.87 9.77
C ASN A 96 -5.82 -2.02 9.31
N PHE A 97 -6.04 -1.99 8.00
CA PHE A 97 -7.34 -2.37 7.43
C PHE A 97 -7.34 -3.90 7.26
N PRO A 98 -8.34 -4.61 7.81
CA PRO A 98 -8.42 -6.06 7.66
C PRO A 98 -8.63 -6.42 6.19
N LEU A 99 -7.76 -7.29 5.67
CA LEU A 99 -7.81 -7.80 4.31
C LEU A 99 -7.56 -9.31 4.33
N ASP A 100 -8.30 -10.04 3.51
CA ASP A 100 -8.00 -11.44 3.21
C ASP A 100 -6.80 -11.54 2.26
N MET A 101 -6.38 -12.78 1.95
CA MET A 101 -5.35 -13.03 0.94
C MET A 101 -5.82 -12.51 -0.43
N GLY A 102 -5.14 -11.51 -0.97
CA GLY A 102 -5.46 -10.93 -2.26
C GLY A 102 -4.73 -9.61 -2.52
N SER A 103 -5.31 -8.78 -3.36
CA SER A 103 -4.71 -7.53 -3.84
C SER A 103 -5.67 -6.36 -3.72
N VAL A 104 -5.16 -5.20 -3.27
CA VAL A 104 -5.85 -3.92 -3.43
C VAL A 104 -5.55 -3.38 -4.83
N THR A 105 -6.55 -3.37 -5.69
CA THR A 105 -6.44 -3.05 -7.13
C THR A 105 -6.96 -1.66 -7.49
N GLY A 106 -7.51 -0.94 -6.52
CA GLY A 106 -7.98 0.42 -6.70
C GLY A 106 -8.13 1.14 -5.37
N TYR A 107 -7.92 2.45 -5.39
CA TYR A 107 -8.07 3.34 -4.25
C TYR A 107 -8.66 4.66 -4.70
N SER A 108 -9.56 5.22 -3.89
CA SER A 108 -10.10 6.56 -4.07
C SER A 108 -10.23 7.22 -2.71
N GLY A 109 -9.48 8.29 -2.53
CA GLY A 109 -9.52 9.14 -1.35
C GLY A 109 -8.58 10.31 -1.58
N LYS A 110 -9.04 11.52 -1.35
CA LYS A 110 -8.21 12.72 -1.46
C LYS A 110 -7.80 13.18 -0.08
N ARG A 111 -6.71 13.94 -0.02
CA ARG A 111 -6.20 14.53 1.23
C ARG A 111 -7.29 15.27 1.99
N ASN A 112 -8.09 16.10 1.34
CA ASN A 112 -9.16 16.87 1.98
C ASN A 112 -10.48 16.10 2.18
N GLN A 113 -10.47 14.77 2.04
CA GLN A 113 -11.64 13.91 2.22
C GLN A 113 -11.38 12.94 3.37
N SER A 114 -12.34 12.82 4.27
CA SER A 114 -12.29 11.87 5.39
C SER A 114 -12.68 10.45 5.00
N GLU A 115 -13.35 10.29 3.86
CA GLU A 115 -13.81 8.99 3.39
C GLU A 115 -12.87 8.43 2.33
N ILE A 116 -12.57 7.14 2.44
CA ILE A 116 -11.80 6.40 1.46
C ILE A 116 -12.61 5.22 0.94
N PHE A 117 -12.33 4.86 -0.31
CA PHE A 117 -12.81 3.65 -0.95
C PHE A 117 -11.62 2.88 -1.49
N TYR A 118 -11.63 1.55 -1.35
CA TYR A 118 -10.62 0.71 -1.94
C TYR A 118 -11.23 -0.57 -2.50
N ARG A 119 -10.73 -1.00 -3.66
CA ARG A 119 -11.18 -2.20 -4.36
C ARG A 119 -10.21 -3.34 -4.08
N PHE A 120 -10.71 -4.38 -3.43
CA PHE A 120 -9.99 -5.62 -3.17
C PHE A 120 -10.41 -6.69 -4.19
N MET A 121 -9.46 -7.53 -4.60
CA MET A 121 -9.69 -8.75 -5.40
C MET A 121 -8.91 -9.91 -4.81
N SER A 122 -9.46 -11.12 -4.95
CA SER A 122 -8.76 -12.37 -4.67
C SER A 122 -9.11 -13.40 -5.74
N PHE A 123 -8.47 -14.58 -5.71
CA PHE A 123 -8.70 -15.64 -6.69
C PHE A 123 -10.16 -16.07 -6.78
N LEU A 124 -10.85 -16.10 -5.64
CA LEU A 124 -12.26 -16.51 -5.53
C LEU A 124 -13.22 -15.33 -5.28
N THR A 125 -12.68 -14.11 -5.24
CA THR A 125 -13.43 -12.87 -5.00
C THR A 125 -13.20 -11.90 -6.16
N PRO A 126 -14.13 -11.84 -7.15
CA PRO A 126 -13.98 -11.01 -8.36
C PRO A 126 -13.79 -9.52 -8.06
N GLY A 127 -14.37 -9.03 -6.97
CA GLY A 127 -14.08 -7.71 -6.44
C GLY A 127 -15.01 -7.30 -5.30
N MET A 128 -14.42 -6.68 -4.28
CA MET A 128 -15.16 -5.99 -3.23
C MET A 128 -14.68 -4.55 -3.17
N ILE A 129 -15.61 -3.60 -3.14
CA ILE A 129 -15.32 -2.20 -2.86
C ILE A 129 -15.67 -1.98 -1.40
N TYR A 130 -14.69 -1.59 -0.62
CA TYR A 130 -14.85 -1.17 0.75
C TYR A 130 -14.96 0.34 0.84
N HIS A 131 -15.65 0.81 1.87
CA HIS A 131 -15.75 2.20 2.31
C HIS A 131 -15.28 2.31 3.75
N CYS A 132 -14.59 3.40 4.08
CA CYS A 132 -14.20 3.71 5.46
C CYS A 132 -14.21 5.23 5.67
N ASP A 133 -14.89 5.70 6.71
CA ASP A 133 -14.77 7.08 7.21
C ASP A 133 -13.68 7.14 8.29
N LEU A 134 -12.57 7.82 7.97
CA LEU A 134 -11.37 7.93 8.79
C LEU A 134 -11.54 8.79 10.06
N ARG A 135 -12.72 9.39 10.27
CA ARG A 135 -13.06 10.15 11.49
C ARG A 135 -13.67 9.28 12.59
N ASN A 136 -14.28 8.15 12.23
CA ASN A 136 -15.11 7.37 13.15
C ASN A 136 -14.30 6.29 13.85
N TYR A 137 -13.73 6.61 15.01
CA TYR A 137 -12.94 5.66 15.81
C TYR A 137 -13.82 4.83 16.76
N PRO A 138 -13.59 3.50 16.89
CA PRO A 138 -12.63 2.71 16.12
C PRO A 138 -13.03 2.59 14.66
N LEU A 139 -12.05 2.69 13.75
CA LEU A 139 -12.29 2.67 12.31
C LEU A 139 -13.02 1.38 11.92
N LYS A 140 -14.09 1.54 11.13
CA LYS A 140 -14.87 0.44 10.56
C LYS A 140 -14.81 0.50 9.04
N THR A 141 -14.55 -0.66 8.44
CA THR A 141 -14.59 -0.86 7.00
C THR A 141 -15.88 -1.56 6.64
N GLU A 142 -16.64 -0.98 5.72
CA GLU A 142 -17.95 -1.50 5.29
C GLU A 142 -17.87 -1.92 3.83
N ILE A 143 -18.61 -2.97 3.47
CA ILE A 143 -18.73 -3.38 2.07
C ILE A 143 -19.66 -2.41 1.38
N PHE A 144 -19.10 -1.54 0.54
CA PHE A 144 -19.87 -0.63 -0.29
C PHE A 144 -20.48 -1.33 -1.51
N ARG A 145 -19.72 -2.25 -2.12
CA ARG A 145 -20.19 -3.07 -3.24
C ARG A 145 -19.49 -4.42 -3.26
N GLU A 146 -20.27 -5.48 -3.41
CA GLU A 146 -19.77 -6.84 -3.61
C GLU A 146 -20.06 -7.28 -5.06
N ILE A 147 -19.04 -7.80 -5.75
CA ILE A 147 -19.16 -8.33 -7.11
C ILE A 147 -19.10 -9.85 -7.03
N LYS A 148 -20.22 -10.50 -7.40
CA LYS A 148 -20.34 -11.97 -7.45
C LYS A 148 -20.55 -12.45 -8.87
N VAL A 149 -20.03 -13.63 -9.18
CA VAL A 149 -20.32 -14.34 -10.42
C VAL A 149 -21.59 -15.15 -10.23
N VAL A 150 -22.59 -14.90 -11.08
CA VAL A 150 -23.85 -15.64 -11.03
C VAL A 150 -23.62 -17.10 -11.42
N GLY A 151 -24.10 -18.03 -10.59
CA GLY A 151 -23.99 -19.47 -10.84
C GLY A 151 -22.62 -20.08 -10.49
N PHE A 152 -21.73 -19.34 -9.85
CA PHE A 152 -20.44 -19.84 -9.36
C PHE A 152 -20.47 -19.94 -7.84
N ASP A 153 -20.34 -21.15 -7.32
CA ASP A 153 -20.12 -21.39 -5.90
C ASP A 153 -18.61 -21.37 -5.62
N SER A 154 -18.11 -20.31 -5.00
CA SER A 154 -16.70 -20.18 -4.66
C SER A 154 -16.29 -21.04 -3.46
N SER A 155 -17.25 -21.49 -2.64
CA SER A 155 -16.96 -22.23 -1.41
C SER A 155 -16.38 -23.61 -1.66
N ILE A 156 -16.60 -24.19 -2.84
CA ILE A 156 -16.03 -25.50 -3.23
C ILE A 156 -14.57 -25.40 -3.70
N PHE A 157 -13.97 -24.21 -3.67
CA PHE A 157 -12.57 -23.98 -4.07
C PHE A 157 -11.80 -23.36 -2.91
N GLU A 158 -10.50 -23.64 -2.88
CA GLU A 158 -9.59 -23.01 -1.93
C GLU A 158 -8.33 -22.48 -2.64
N THR A 159 -7.66 -21.54 -1.97
CA THR A 159 -6.35 -21.03 -2.39
C THR A 159 -5.32 -21.30 -1.30
N LYS A 160 -4.22 -21.95 -1.66
CA LYS A 160 -3.07 -22.16 -0.79
C LYS A 160 -1.87 -21.37 -1.28
N GLN A 161 -1.17 -20.73 -0.35
CA GLN A 161 0.15 -20.18 -0.59
C GLN A 161 1.21 -21.16 -0.10
N VAL A 162 2.14 -21.52 -0.98
CA VAL A 162 3.28 -22.38 -0.66
C VAL A 162 4.60 -21.67 -0.99
N PHE A 163 5.68 -22.05 -0.31
CA PHE A 163 7.03 -21.59 -0.59
C PHE A 163 7.91 -22.77 -0.96
N PHE A 164 8.26 -22.89 -2.24
CA PHE A 164 9.10 -23.99 -2.72
C PHE A 164 10.55 -23.53 -2.93
N PRO A 165 11.56 -24.38 -2.67
CA PRO A 165 12.95 -24.02 -2.92
C PRO A 165 13.27 -24.07 -4.43
N SER A 166 13.94 -23.04 -4.93
CA SER A 166 14.58 -23.02 -6.24
C SER A 166 15.88 -23.85 -6.23
N LYS A 167 16.53 -23.96 -7.39
CA LYS A 167 17.80 -24.69 -7.57
C LYS A 167 18.91 -24.21 -6.62
N ASP A 168 18.93 -22.92 -6.31
CA ASP A 168 19.92 -22.28 -5.42
C ASP A 168 19.50 -22.24 -3.94
N GLY A 169 18.33 -22.79 -3.60
CA GLY A 169 17.77 -22.78 -2.25
C GLY A 169 16.86 -21.59 -1.93
N THR A 170 16.79 -20.57 -2.80
CA THR A 170 15.88 -19.43 -2.63
C THR A 170 14.43 -19.90 -2.57
N LYS A 171 13.66 -19.44 -1.58
CA LYS A 171 12.23 -19.77 -1.45
C LYS A 171 11.40 -18.90 -2.38
N ILE A 172 10.63 -19.53 -3.27
CA ILE A 172 9.76 -18.87 -4.23
C ILE A 172 8.30 -19.04 -3.79
N PRO A 173 7.54 -17.95 -3.57
CA PRO A 173 6.11 -18.03 -3.26
C PRO A 173 5.31 -18.47 -4.50
N MET A 174 4.32 -19.33 -4.29
CA MET A 174 3.37 -19.76 -5.32
C MET A 174 1.97 -19.91 -4.73
N PHE A 175 0.97 -19.42 -5.46
CA PHE A 175 -0.44 -19.69 -5.15
C PHE A 175 -0.93 -20.89 -5.95
N ILE A 176 -1.66 -21.78 -5.29
CA ILE A 176 -2.33 -22.94 -5.90
C ILE A 176 -3.82 -22.80 -5.61
N VAL A 177 -4.61 -22.67 -6.66
CA VAL A 177 -6.08 -22.64 -6.59
C VAL A 177 -6.61 -23.97 -7.07
N HIS A 178 -7.40 -24.66 -6.25
CA HIS A 178 -7.96 -25.96 -6.61
C HIS A 178 -9.30 -26.17 -5.92
N ARG A 179 -10.05 -27.20 -6.36
CA ARG A 179 -11.28 -27.62 -5.68
C ARG A 179 -10.93 -28.15 -4.30
N GLU A 180 -11.70 -27.79 -3.28
CA GLU A 180 -11.58 -28.40 -1.95
C GLU A 180 -11.84 -29.91 -2.09
N VAL A 181 -11.01 -30.71 -1.41
CA VAL A 181 -11.01 -32.18 -1.48
C VAL A 181 -11.78 -32.76 -0.32
#